data_AF-Q5WI77-F1
#
_entry.id   AF-Q5WI77-F1
#
_cell.length_a   1.000
_cell.length_b   1.000
_cell.length_c   1.000
_cell.angle_alpha   90.00
_cell.angle_beta   90.00
_cell.angle_gamma   90.00
#
_symmetry.space_group_name_H-M   'P 1'
#
loop_
_entity.id
_entity.type
_entity.pdbx_description
1 polymer ?
#
loop_
_entity_poly.entity_id
_entity_poly.type
_entity_poly.pdbx_seq_one_letter_code
_entity_poly.pdbx_strand_id
1 'polypeptide(L)'
;MTEPNKSRRRGDKLQNDIYEATYRLLETEGYSAINFTRIAREANTSRSVVYRYWDTPFDLVFAAVRQRMQQAEARFENLDFDRGSLRDHLVYVGQHFILESNNGPFRLFKMLFSEMMNQQERERTGQMLAEATKSNIKIMDDVLQRAIQRGEITKFPPKATKLILFEQIRYTFMLENGLVSPQKLEEIVDHVVLPAILYFSKQ
;
A
#
# COMPACT_ATOMS: atom_id res chain seq x y z
N MET A 1 -1.35 -34.71 7.73
CA MET A 1 -0.98 -33.68 6.72
C MET A 1 -1.84 -33.92 5.50
N THR A 2 -2.96 -33.22 5.36
CA THR A 2 -3.84 -33.31 4.18
C THR A 2 -3.26 -32.47 3.05
N GLU A 3 -2.99 -33.08 1.89
CA GLU A 3 -2.54 -32.35 0.71
C GLU A 3 -3.52 -31.20 0.37
N PRO A 4 -3.03 -29.99 0.07
CA PRO A 4 -3.90 -28.90 -0.35
C PRO A 4 -4.66 -29.32 -1.62
N ASN A 5 -5.99 -29.36 -1.52
CA ASN A 5 -6.91 -29.81 -2.56
C ASN A 5 -6.59 -29.14 -3.92
N LYS A 6 -6.23 -29.95 -4.93
CA LYS A 6 -5.81 -29.56 -6.28
C LYS A 6 -6.81 -28.62 -6.98
N SER A 7 -8.10 -28.69 -6.60
CA SER A 7 -9.15 -27.79 -7.08
C SER A 7 -9.02 -26.36 -6.54
N ARG A 8 -8.70 -26.20 -5.25
CA ARG A 8 -8.48 -24.88 -4.61
C ARG A 8 -7.28 -24.17 -5.23
N ARG A 9 -6.17 -24.88 -5.43
CA ARG A 9 -4.96 -24.34 -6.09
C ARG A 9 -5.21 -23.87 -7.53
N ARG A 10 -6.11 -24.52 -8.26
CA ARG A 10 -6.53 -24.07 -9.62
C ARG A 10 -7.41 -22.83 -9.55
N GLY A 11 -8.30 -22.74 -8.57
CA GLY A 11 -9.11 -21.55 -8.29
C GLY A 11 -8.25 -20.34 -7.95
N ASP A 12 -7.30 -20.50 -7.03
CA ASP A 12 -6.38 -19.44 -6.60
C ASP A 12 -5.52 -18.93 -7.77
N LYS A 13 -5.04 -19.84 -8.63
CA LYS A 13 -4.27 -19.46 -9.84
C LYS A 13 -5.13 -18.63 -10.80
N LEU A 14 -6.35 -19.09 -11.10
CA LEU A 14 -7.25 -18.41 -12.02
C LEU A 14 -7.65 -17.03 -11.50
N GLN A 15 -7.90 -16.90 -10.19
CA GLN A 15 -8.21 -15.62 -9.57
C GLN A 15 -7.03 -14.65 -9.70
N ASN A 16 -5.80 -15.13 -9.49
CA ASN A 16 -4.60 -14.32 -9.71
C ASN A 16 -4.46 -13.90 -11.18
N ASP A 17 -4.67 -14.80 -12.14
CA ASP A 17 -4.61 -14.48 -13.58
C ASP A 17 -5.65 -13.38 -13.94
N ILE A 18 -6.83 -13.41 -13.33
CA ILE A 18 -7.87 -12.38 -13.49
C ILE A 18 -7.44 -11.04 -12.87
N TYR A 19 -6.82 -11.05 -11.70
CA TYR A 19 -6.29 -9.83 -11.08
C TYR A 19 -5.17 -9.22 -11.91
N GLU A 20 -4.21 -10.01 -12.40
CA GLU A 20 -3.13 -9.55 -13.29
C GLU A 20 -3.66 -8.91 -14.58
N ALA A 21 -4.68 -9.51 -15.19
CA ALA A 21 -5.36 -8.93 -16.35
C ALA A 21 -6.04 -7.59 -16.01
N THR A 22 -6.69 -7.51 -14.85
CA THR A 22 -7.34 -6.29 -14.36
C THR A 22 -6.31 -5.17 -14.16
N TYR A 23 -5.16 -5.50 -13.58
CA TYR A 23 -4.06 -4.56 -13.38
C TYR A 23 -3.53 -4.00 -14.68
N ARG A 24 -3.22 -4.88 -15.64
CA ARG A 24 -2.70 -4.48 -16.94
C ARG A 24 -3.65 -3.50 -17.62
N LEU A 25 -4.94 -3.82 -17.66
CA LEU A 25 -5.95 -2.95 -18.27
C LEU A 25 -6.05 -1.59 -17.57
N LEU A 26 -6.01 -1.56 -16.23
CA LEU A 26 -6.01 -0.30 -15.48
C LEU A 26 -4.78 0.54 -15.82
N GLU A 27 -3.60 -0.06 -15.90
CA GLU A 27 -2.36 0.67 -16.17
C GLU A 27 -2.28 1.22 -17.59
N THR A 28 -2.75 0.45 -18.58
CA THR A 28 -2.61 0.79 -20.00
C THR A 28 -3.75 1.65 -20.52
N GLU A 29 -4.96 1.49 -19.98
CA GLU A 29 -6.17 2.08 -20.56
C GLU A 29 -7.06 2.82 -19.54
N GLY A 30 -6.77 2.72 -18.24
CA GLY A 30 -7.52 3.39 -17.20
C GLY A 30 -8.84 2.71 -16.82
N TYR A 31 -9.49 3.24 -15.78
CA TYR A 31 -10.69 2.63 -15.19
C TYR A 31 -11.91 2.61 -16.12
N SER A 32 -12.09 3.63 -16.95
CA SER A 32 -13.22 3.72 -17.89
C SER A 32 -13.26 2.58 -18.91
N ALA A 33 -12.11 1.95 -19.16
CA ALA A 33 -11.97 0.87 -20.10
C ALA A 33 -12.25 -0.52 -19.47
N ILE A 34 -12.52 -0.58 -18.16
CA ILE A 34 -12.70 -1.84 -17.41
C ILE A 34 -14.13 -2.37 -17.56
N ASN A 35 -14.24 -3.63 -17.99
CA ASN A 35 -15.46 -4.42 -17.90
C ASN A 35 -15.14 -5.92 -17.95
N PHE A 36 -16.07 -6.76 -17.47
CA PHE A 36 -15.86 -8.21 -17.39
C PHE A 36 -15.57 -8.89 -18.73
N THR A 37 -16.09 -8.39 -19.86
CA THR A 37 -15.75 -8.94 -21.18
C THR A 37 -14.27 -8.80 -21.47
N ARG A 38 -13.73 -7.60 -21.24
CA ARG A 38 -12.33 -7.30 -21.51
C ARG A 38 -11.39 -8.02 -20.56
N ILE A 39 -11.72 -8.01 -19.27
CA ILE A 39 -10.94 -8.74 -18.26
C ILE A 39 -10.93 -10.23 -18.56
N ALA A 40 -12.09 -10.83 -18.88
CA ALA A 40 -12.16 -12.25 -19.18
C ALA A 40 -11.29 -12.61 -20.40
N ARG A 41 -11.33 -11.77 -21.45
CA ARG A 41 -10.49 -11.93 -22.63
C ARG A 41 -9.00 -11.84 -22.29
N GLU A 42 -8.60 -10.84 -21.52
CA GLU A 42 -7.21 -10.60 -21.14
C GLU A 42 -6.66 -11.68 -20.19
N ALA A 43 -7.51 -12.21 -19.30
CA ALA A 43 -7.20 -13.32 -18.39
C ALA A 43 -7.34 -14.71 -19.04
N ASN A 44 -7.63 -14.78 -20.34
CA ASN A 44 -7.89 -16.02 -21.08
C ASN A 44 -8.91 -16.95 -20.40
N THR A 45 -10.04 -16.36 -19.98
CA THR A 45 -11.15 -17.05 -19.32
C THR A 45 -12.50 -16.60 -19.88
N SER A 46 -13.60 -17.12 -19.33
CA SER A 46 -14.96 -16.75 -19.75
C SER A 46 -15.59 -15.70 -18.83
N ARG A 47 -16.52 -14.91 -19.37
CA ARG A 47 -17.29 -13.95 -18.56
C ARG A 47 -18.02 -14.63 -17.40
N SER A 48 -18.61 -15.79 -17.63
CA SER A 48 -19.34 -16.54 -16.59
C SER A 48 -18.45 -16.94 -15.42
N VAL A 49 -17.17 -17.21 -15.66
CA VAL A 49 -16.20 -17.44 -14.58
C VAL A 49 -15.97 -16.18 -13.76
N VAL A 50 -15.79 -15.01 -14.39
CA VAL A 50 -15.58 -13.74 -13.67
C VAL A 50 -16.81 -13.38 -12.81
N TYR A 51 -18.03 -13.49 -13.38
CA TYR A 51 -19.29 -13.25 -12.67
C TYR A 51 -19.50 -14.16 -11.45
N ARG A 52 -18.81 -15.30 -11.33
CA ARG A 52 -18.91 -16.18 -10.13
C ARG A 52 -18.20 -15.63 -8.90
N TYR A 53 -17.24 -14.73 -9.08
CA TYR A 53 -16.40 -14.20 -8.00
C TYR A 53 -16.69 -12.75 -7.65
N TRP A 54 -17.19 -11.95 -8.62
CA TRP A 54 -17.44 -10.53 -8.44
C TRP A 54 -18.76 -10.13 -9.06
N ASP A 55 -19.55 -9.37 -8.30
CA ASP A 55 -20.85 -8.86 -8.73
C ASP A 55 -20.70 -7.69 -9.69
N THR A 56 -19.69 -6.84 -9.49
CA THR A 56 -19.42 -5.66 -10.31
C THR A 56 -17.95 -5.56 -10.77
N PRO A 57 -17.67 -4.84 -11.87
CA PRO A 57 -16.30 -4.49 -12.26
C PRO A 57 -15.53 -3.74 -11.18
N PHE A 58 -16.22 -2.91 -10.38
CA PHE A 58 -15.60 -2.22 -9.25
C PHE A 58 -15.16 -3.21 -8.17
N ASP A 59 -15.99 -4.19 -7.80
CA ASP A 59 -15.64 -5.20 -6.78
C ASP A 59 -14.38 -5.97 -7.17
N LEU A 60 -14.27 -6.33 -8.45
CA LEU A 60 -13.09 -6.97 -9.00
C LEU A 60 -11.85 -6.06 -8.93
N VAL A 61 -11.98 -4.81 -9.37
CA VAL A 61 -10.88 -3.85 -9.37
C VAL A 61 -10.41 -3.55 -7.94
N PHE A 62 -11.34 -3.34 -7.02
CA PHE A 62 -11.05 -3.12 -5.61
C PHE A 62 -10.34 -4.34 -4.98
N ALA A 63 -10.87 -5.54 -5.25
CA ALA A 63 -10.28 -6.78 -4.74
C ALA A 63 -8.89 -7.04 -5.33
N ALA A 64 -8.69 -6.73 -6.62
CA ALA A 64 -7.38 -6.69 -7.23
C ALA A 64 -6.51 -5.73 -6.41
N VAL A 65 -6.75 -4.41 -6.46
CA VAL A 65 -5.92 -3.37 -5.80
C VAL A 65 -5.52 -3.74 -4.38
N ARG A 66 -6.48 -4.18 -3.55
CA ARG A 66 -6.22 -4.64 -2.18
C ARG A 66 -5.22 -5.80 -2.11
N GLN A 67 -5.29 -6.78 -3.01
CA GLN A 67 -4.34 -7.89 -3.08
C GLN A 67 -2.90 -7.38 -3.36
N ARG A 68 -2.67 -6.49 -4.32
CA ARG A 68 -1.32 -5.95 -4.52
C ARG A 68 -0.85 -5.09 -3.36
N MET A 69 -1.74 -4.35 -2.69
CA MET A 69 -1.37 -3.62 -1.46
C MET A 69 -0.84 -4.60 -0.40
N GLN A 70 -1.53 -5.71 -0.16
CA GLN A 70 -1.08 -6.74 0.77
C GLN A 70 0.25 -7.39 0.35
N GLN A 71 0.48 -7.61 -0.96
CA GLN A 71 1.76 -8.13 -1.45
C GLN A 71 2.91 -7.14 -1.30
N ALA A 72 2.64 -5.84 -1.48
CA ALA A 72 3.61 -4.78 -1.24
C ALA A 72 3.97 -4.68 0.25
N GLU A 73 2.98 -4.76 1.13
CA GLU A 73 3.18 -4.77 2.59
C GLU A 73 4.11 -5.90 3.05
N ALA A 74 3.99 -7.11 2.48
CA ALA A 74 4.87 -8.23 2.81
C ALA A 74 6.36 -7.97 2.48
N ARG A 75 6.66 -7.02 1.58
CA ARG A 75 8.06 -6.65 1.27
C ARG A 75 8.69 -5.81 2.37
N PHE A 76 7.89 -5.07 3.14
CA PHE A 76 8.38 -4.28 4.27
C PHE A 76 8.88 -5.15 5.43
N GLU A 77 8.43 -6.41 5.52
CA GLU A 77 8.87 -7.35 6.57
C GLU A 77 10.35 -7.75 6.43
N ASN A 78 10.97 -7.51 5.27
CA ASN A 78 12.37 -7.85 4.98
C ASN A 78 13.31 -6.64 4.97
N LEU A 79 12.86 -5.48 5.44
CA LEU A 79 13.72 -4.29 5.50
C LEU A 79 14.81 -4.49 6.57
N ASP A 80 16.07 -4.35 6.14
CA ASP A 80 17.23 -4.39 7.03
C ASP A 80 17.39 -3.04 7.74
N PHE A 81 17.15 -3.07 9.06
CA PHE A 81 17.31 -1.92 9.95
C PHE A 81 18.45 -2.12 10.95
N ASP A 82 19.36 -3.07 10.68
CA ASP A 82 20.42 -3.46 11.62
C ASP A 82 21.60 -2.47 11.60
N ARG A 83 21.69 -1.60 10.57
CA ARG A 83 22.75 -0.59 10.41
C ARG A 83 22.19 0.78 10.06
N GLY A 84 22.83 1.82 10.56
CA GLY A 84 22.44 3.22 10.34
C GLY A 84 21.75 3.84 11.55
N SER A 85 21.57 5.15 11.48
CA SER A 85 20.82 5.93 12.46
C SER A 85 19.31 5.83 12.24
N LEU A 86 18.51 6.25 13.21
CA LEU A 86 17.07 6.45 13.10
C LEU A 86 16.73 7.31 11.88
N ARG A 87 17.52 8.36 11.59
CA ARG A 87 17.33 9.17 10.37
C ARG A 87 17.44 8.31 9.12
N ASP A 88 18.49 7.50 9.01
CA ASP A 88 18.73 6.64 7.85
C ASP A 88 17.59 5.64 7.67
N HIS A 89 17.07 5.07 8.76
CA HIS A 89 15.91 4.17 8.71
C HIS A 89 14.63 4.86 8.28
N LEU A 90 14.38 6.09 8.74
CA LEU A 90 13.21 6.88 8.32
C LEU A 90 13.28 7.22 6.83
N VAL A 91 14.44 7.63 6.34
CA VAL A 91 14.66 7.86 4.89
C VAL A 91 14.46 6.57 4.12
N TYR A 92 15.02 5.45 4.59
CA TYR A 92 14.89 4.15 3.93
C TYR A 92 13.43 3.70 3.84
N VAL A 93 12.66 3.78 4.93
CA VAL A 93 11.22 3.50 4.93
C VAL A 93 10.48 4.41 3.95
N GLY A 94 10.79 5.70 3.96
CA GLY A 94 10.19 6.67 3.04
C GLY A 94 10.47 6.35 1.57
N GLN A 95 11.70 5.99 1.23
CA GLN A 95 12.10 5.59 -0.13
C GLN A 95 11.31 4.36 -0.60
N HIS A 96 11.21 3.33 0.24
CA HIS A 96 10.41 2.14 -0.08
C HIS A 96 8.93 2.47 -0.25
N PHE A 97 8.38 3.31 0.62
CA PHE A 97 7.00 3.74 0.52
C PHE A 97 6.73 4.55 -0.76
N ILE A 98 7.66 5.40 -1.20
CA ILE A 98 7.59 6.14 -2.47
C ILE A 98 7.67 5.19 -3.66
N LEU A 99 8.57 4.20 -3.65
CA LEU A 99 8.70 3.22 -4.73
C LEU A 99 7.42 2.41 -4.93
N GLU A 100 6.84 1.91 -3.85
CA GLU A 100 5.54 1.22 -3.87
C GLU A 100 4.39 2.17 -4.23
N SER A 101 4.55 3.49 -3.98
CA SER A 101 3.56 4.48 -4.41
C SER A 101 3.60 4.75 -5.92
N ASN A 102 4.80 4.87 -6.49
CA ASN A 102 5.02 5.21 -7.90
C ASN A 102 4.82 4.03 -8.85
N ASN A 103 5.28 2.84 -8.46
CA ASN A 103 5.30 1.65 -9.30
C ASN A 103 4.36 0.54 -8.80
N GLY A 104 3.57 0.83 -7.79
CA GLY A 104 2.77 -0.16 -7.08
C GLY A 104 1.30 0.24 -6.92
N PRO A 105 0.57 -0.45 -6.05
CA PRO A 105 -0.89 -0.42 -5.98
C PRO A 105 -1.48 0.95 -5.62
N PHE A 106 -0.70 1.86 -5.01
CA PHE A 106 -1.21 3.19 -4.67
C PHE A 106 -1.44 4.08 -5.89
N ARG A 107 -0.75 3.87 -7.01
CA ARG A 107 -1.09 4.52 -8.29
C ARG A 107 -2.51 4.18 -8.71
N LEU A 108 -2.91 2.93 -8.52
CA LEU A 108 -4.27 2.48 -8.83
C LEU A 108 -5.28 3.05 -7.84
N PHE A 109 -4.91 3.13 -6.55
CA PHE A 109 -5.73 3.84 -5.57
C PHE A 109 -6.01 5.29 -5.99
N LYS A 110 -5.00 6.01 -6.50
CA LYS A 110 -5.19 7.36 -7.06
C LYS A 110 -6.12 7.38 -8.27
N MET A 111 -5.98 6.42 -9.19
CA MET A 111 -6.83 6.32 -10.38
C MET A 111 -8.29 6.03 -10.05
N LEU A 112 -8.56 5.37 -8.92
CA LEU A 112 -9.89 4.98 -8.46
C LEU A 112 -10.45 5.92 -7.39
N PHE A 113 -9.73 7.00 -7.06
CA PHE A 113 -10.05 7.79 -5.89
C PHE A 113 -11.47 8.36 -5.95
N SER A 114 -11.92 8.83 -7.11
CA SER A 114 -13.30 9.29 -7.32
C SER A 114 -14.33 8.20 -7.03
N GLU A 115 -14.10 6.99 -7.54
CA GLU A 115 -15.00 5.85 -7.40
C GLU A 115 -15.04 5.35 -5.96
N MET A 116 -13.89 5.34 -5.30
CA MET A 116 -13.74 4.91 -3.90
C MET A 116 -14.39 5.87 -2.92
N MET A 117 -14.54 7.15 -3.29
CA MET A 117 -15.19 8.17 -2.48
C MET A 117 -16.71 8.26 -2.73
N ASN A 118 -17.25 7.49 -3.68
CA ASN A 118 -18.68 7.36 -3.87
C ASN A 118 -19.35 6.81 -2.60
N GLN A 119 -20.55 7.32 -2.29
CA GLN A 119 -21.26 6.99 -1.05
C GLN A 119 -21.41 5.48 -0.80
N GLN A 120 -21.60 4.70 -1.86
CA GLN A 120 -21.76 3.24 -1.79
C GLN A 120 -20.48 2.52 -1.36
N GLU A 121 -19.30 3.07 -1.67
CA GLU A 121 -18.01 2.40 -1.45
C GLU A 121 -17.21 2.96 -0.26
N ARG A 122 -17.69 4.06 0.35
CA ARG A 122 -16.98 4.74 1.45
C ARG A 122 -16.60 3.82 2.61
N GLU A 123 -17.47 2.89 2.98
CA GLU A 123 -17.19 1.95 4.09
C GLU A 123 -16.03 1.00 3.74
N ARG A 124 -16.05 0.42 2.53
CA ARG A 124 -15.00 -0.49 2.05
C ARG A 124 -13.67 0.25 1.88
N THR A 125 -13.71 1.45 1.32
CA THR A 125 -12.56 2.36 1.23
C THR A 125 -11.99 2.68 2.62
N GLY A 126 -12.86 2.99 3.58
CA GLY A 126 -12.47 3.27 4.97
C GLY A 126 -11.79 2.08 5.64
N GLN A 127 -12.29 0.86 5.43
CA GLN A 127 -11.67 -0.36 5.95
C GLN A 127 -10.27 -0.59 5.35
N MET A 128 -10.13 -0.42 4.03
CA MET A 128 -8.84 -0.57 3.36
C MET A 128 -7.81 0.46 3.85
N LEU A 129 -8.23 1.72 4.03
CA LEU A 129 -7.38 2.76 4.61
C LEU A 129 -6.99 2.43 6.06
N ALA A 130 -7.91 1.88 6.86
CA ALA A 130 -7.62 1.46 8.22
C ALA A 130 -6.62 0.30 8.28
N GLU A 131 -6.69 -0.66 7.34
CA GLU A 131 -5.69 -1.73 7.18
C GLU A 131 -4.31 -1.14 6.85
N ALA A 132 -4.23 -0.24 5.86
CA ALA A 132 -2.99 0.43 5.51
C ALA A 132 -2.42 1.25 6.69
N THR A 133 -3.26 1.94 7.46
CA THR A 133 -2.84 2.65 8.68
C THR A 133 -2.24 1.71 9.71
N LYS A 134 -2.83 0.53 9.93
CA LYS A 134 -2.27 -0.48 10.86
C LYS A 134 -0.90 -0.97 10.38
N SER A 135 -0.76 -1.23 9.08
CA SER A 135 0.51 -1.65 8.48
C SER A 135 1.60 -0.58 8.65
N ASN A 136 1.30 0.68 8.34
CA ASN A 136 2.24 1.80 8.52
C ASN A 136 2.70 1.96 9.97
N ILE A 137 1.80 1.75 10.94
CA ILE A 137 2.16 1.78 12.37
C ILE A 137 3.10 0.64 12.73
N LYS A 138 2.84 -0.58 12.25
CA LYS A 138 3.71 -1.74 12.48
C LYS A 138 5.13 -1.47 11.97
N ILE A 139 5.26 -0.96 10.74
CA ILE A 139 6.55 -0.60 10.13
C ILE A 139 7.29 0.44 10.98
N MET A 140 6.60 1.50 11.39
CA MET A 140 7.21 2.54 12.21
C MET A 140 7.58 2.03 13.61
N ASP A 141 6.77 1.15 14.20
CA ASP A 141 7.08 0.53 15.48
C ASP A 141 8.34 -0.32 15.41
N ASP A 142 8.55 -1.06 14.32
CA ASP A 142 9.78 -1.85 14.10
C ASP A 142 11.04 -0.97 13.98
N VAL A 143 10.93 0.20 13.33
CA VAL A 143 12.02 1.19 13.23
C VAL A 143 12.33 1.80 14.61
N LEU A 144 11.28 2.27 15.29
CA LEU A 144 11.42 2.94 16.58
C LEU A 144 11.92 1.99 17.67
N GLN A 145 11.47 0.74 17.66
CA GLN A 145 11.91 -0.27 18.61
C GLN A 145 13.43 -0.51 18.53
N ARG A 146 13.99 -0.51 17.32
CA ARG A 146 15.44 -0.64 17.11
C ARG A 146 16.20 0.63 17.51
N ALA A 147 15.63 1.80 17.23
CA ALA A 147 16.20 3.07 17.70
C ALA A 147 16.25 3.14 19.24
N ILE A 148 15.24 2.61 19.94
CA ILE A 148 15.27 2.45 21.41
C ILE A 148 16.37 1.48 21.84
N GLN A 149 16.49 0.32 21.19
CA GLN A 149 17.53 -0.68 21.51
C GLN A 149 18.95 -0.13 21.33
N ARG A 150 19.16 0.77 20.36
CA ARG A 150 20.43 1.47 20.13
C ARG A 150 20.62 2.72 20.99
N GLY A 151 19.63 3.10 21.80
CA GLY A 151 19.69 4.29 22.67
C GLY A 151 19.56 5.62 21.94
N GLU A 152 19.08 5.64 20.69
CA GLU A 152 18.86 6.88 19.93
C GLU A 152 17.62 7.65 20.43
N ILE A 153 16.64 6.93 20.96
CA ILE A 153 15.44 7.47 21.63
C ILE A 153 15.09 6.60 22.86
N THR A 154 14.22 7.11 23.73
CA THR A 154 13.89 6.46 25.02
C THR A 154 12.46 5.90 25.08
N LYS A 155 11.54 6.41 24.26
CA LYS A 155 10.13 5.97 24.24
C LYS A 155 9.48 6.17 22.87
N PHE A 156 8.38 5.44 22.65
CA PHE A 156 7.56 5.60 21.45
C PHE A 156 6.82 6.94 21.47
N PRO A 157 6.75 7.66 20.34
CA PRO A 157 5.92 8.85 20.20
C PRO A 157 4.44 8.47 19.98
N PRO A 158 3.51 9.43 20.06
CA PRO A 158 2.09 9.20 19.79
C PRO A 158 1.82 8.71 18.37
N LYS A 159 0.65 8.09 18.16
CA LYS A 159 0.20 7.55 16.86
C LYS A 159 0.32 8.55 15.70
N ALA A 160 -0.02 9.82 15.92
CA ALA A 160 0.07 10.85 14.89
C ALA A 160 1.52 11.04 14.38
N THR A 161 2.50 11.08 15.28
CA THR A 161 3.92 11.18 14.93
C THR A 161 4.40 9.95 14.15
N LYS A 162 3.90 8.76 14.49
CA LYS A 162 4.24 7.53 13.75
C LYS A 162 3.73 7.54 12.31
N LEU A 163 2.64 8.25 12.04
CA LEU A 163 1.96 8.25 10.75
C LEU A 163 2.40 9.37 9.81
N ILE A 164 2.95 10.47 10.34
CA ILE A 164 3.15 11.70 9.58
C ILE A 164 4.05 11.53 8.34
N LEU A 165 5.06 10.65 8.39
CA LEU A 165 5.89 10.32 7.22
C LEU A 165 5.03 9.78 6.06
N PHE A 166 4.20 8.77 6.34
CA PHE A 166 3.35 8.12 5.35
C PHE A 166 2.24 9.04 4.85
N GLU A 167 1.68 9.86 5.74
CA GLU A 167 0.61 10.81 5.40
C GLU A 167 1.12 11.94 4.51
N GLN A 168 2.32 12.47 4.78
CA GLN A 168 2.95 13.49 3.93
C GLN A 168 3.27 12.94 2.53
N ILE A 169 3.88 11.76 2.44
CA ILE A 169 4.16 11.12 1.15
C ILE A 169 2.86 10.86 0.39
N ARG A 170 1.82 10.33 1.06
CA ARG A 170 0.52 10.07 0.44
C ARG A 170 -0.15 11.36 -0.03
N TYR A 171 -0.07 12.44 0.75
CA TYR A 171 -0.60 13.75 0.38
C TYR A 171 0.06 14.26 -0.91
N THR A 172 1.40 14.32 -0.96
CA THR A 172 2.14 14.74 -2.16
C THR A 172 1.82 13.84 -3.35
N PHE A 173 1.70 12.53 -3.12
CA PHE A 173 1.36 11.59 -4.17
C PHE A 173 -0.04 11.85 -4.77
N MET A 174 -1.05 12.05 -3.92
CA MET A 174 -2.43 12.22 -4.35
C MET A 174 -2.67 13.61 -4.97
N LEU A 175 -2.08 14.66 -4.39
CA LEU A 175 -2.45 16.05 -4.68
C LEU A 175 -1.38 16.87 -5.41
N GLU A 176 -0.10 16.49 -5.36
CA GLU A 176 1.03 17.28 -5.92
C GLU A 176 1.70 16.57 -7.12
N ASN A 177 0.91 15.97 -8.01
CA ASN A 177 1.39 15.32 -9.24
C ASN A 177 2.35 14.13 -9.06
N GLY A 178 2.45 13.55 -7.86
CA GLY A 178 2.85 12.14 -7.70
C GLY A 178 4.33 11.87 -7.43
N LEU A 179 5.23 12.84 -7.49
CA LEU A 179 6.67 12.58 -7.34
C LEU A 179 7.23 13.26 -6.08
N VAL A 180 7.44 12.48 -5.03
CA VAL A 180 8.28 12.89 -3.90
C VAL A 180 9.74 12.73 -4.33
N SER A 181 10.46 13.84 -4.50
CA SER A 181 11.89 13.81 -4.79
C SER A 181 12.68 13.32 -3.57
N PRO A 182 13.91 12.77 -3.76
CA PRO A 182 14.77 12.42 -2.63
C PRO A 182 14.99 13.59 -1.67
N GLN A 183 15.21 14.80 -2.22
CA GLN A 183 15.35 16.02 -1.42
C GLN A 183 14.09 16.33 -0.60
N LYS A 184 12.90 16.19 -1.18
CA LYS A 184 11.64 16.41 -0.46
C LYS A 184 11.44 15.38 0.65
N LEU A 185 11.82 14.13 0.42
CA LEU A 185 11.79 13.10 1.45
C LEU A 185 12.71 13.45 2.61
N GLU A 186 13.95 13.86 2.31
CA GLU A 186 14.89 14.29 3.35
C GLU A 186 14.36 15.49 4.14
N GLU A 187 13.75 16.49 3.47
CA GLU A 187 13.09 17.61 4.17
C GLU A 187 11.95 17.15 5.09
N ILE A 188 11.11 16.20 4.65
CA ILE A 188 10.05 15.63 5.48
C ILE A 188 10.64 14.93 6.70
N VAL A 189 11.70 14.12 6.50
CA VAL A 189 12.35 13.39 7.59
C VAL A 189 13.01 14.36 8.57
N ASP A 190 13.82 15.28 8.08
CA ASP A 190 14.70 16.12 8.90
C ASP A 190 13.98 17.26 9.60
N HIS A 191 12.93 17.81 8.98
CA HIS A 191 12.26 19.00 9.51
C HIS A 191 10.91 18.69 10.15
N VAL A 192 10.34 17.49 9.95
CA VAL A 192 9.03 17.13 10.48
C VAL A 192 9.09 15.85 11.31
N VAL A 193 9.47 14.73 10.70
CA VAL A 193 9.32 13.40 11.32
C VAL A 193 10.31 13.22 12.47
N LEU A 194 11.61 13.36 12.20
CA LEU A 194 12.66 13.14 13.19
C LEU A 194 12.58 14.14 14.35
N PRO A 195 12.40 15.46 14.15
CA PRO A 195 12.23 16.41 15.25
C PRO A 195 11.03 16.07 16.14
N ALA A 196 9.90 15.66 15.55
CA ALA A 196 8.73 15.27 16.32
C ALA A 196 8.99 14.02 17.16
N ILE A 197 9.67 13.01 16.62
CA ILE A 197 10.07 11.81 17.37
C ILE A 197 11.00 12.20 18.53
N LEU A 198 12.03 13.00 18.27
CA LEU A 198 13.01 13.42 19.27
C LEU A 198 12.40 14.30 20.37
N TYR A 199 11.40 15.12 20.05
CA TYR A 199 10.65 15.90 21.04
C TYR A 199 10.01 14.98 22.08
N PHE A 200 9.32 13.94 21.63
CA PHE A 200 8.71 12.98 22.55
C PHE A 200 9.74 12.11 23.25
N SER A 201 10.93 11.87 22.70
CA SER A 201 11.96 11.10 23.40
C SER A 201 12.60 11.84 24.59
N LYS A 202 12.55 13.17 24.64
CA LYS A 202 13.20 13.96 25.71
C LYS A 202 12.33 14.20 26.93
N GLN A 203 11.02 13.94 26.81
CA GLN A 203 10.04 14.00 27.89
C GLN A 203 9.92 12.67 28.61
#